data_AF-A0A961TBA0-F1
#
_entry.id   AF-A0A961TBA0-F1
#
_cell.length_a   1.000
_cell.length_b   1.000
_cell.length_c   1.000
_cell.angle_alpha   90.00
_cell.angle_beta   90.00
_cell.angle_gamma   90.00
#
_symmetry.space_group_name_H-M   'P 1'
#
loop_
_entity.id
_entity.type
_entity.pdbx_description
1 polymer ?
#
loop_
_entity_poly.entity_id
_entity_poly.type
_entity_poly.pdbx_seq_one_letter_code
_entity_poly.pdbx_strand_id
1 'polypeptide(L)'
;MTSKLKSAVTGLLALSTLVLSAGSGFARPDTRNYACAEVQAAVRQARAILMTTGPHTYDRIVSGQGQCGPTQRAFRRYAPTLDNPKCFVGYYCIEDPIAD
;
A
#
# COMPACT_ATOMS: atom_id res chain seq x y z
N MET A 1 24.09 -14.33 48.34
CA MET A 1 23.50 -14.16 49.69
C MET A 1 23.78 -12.71 50.09
N THR A 2 22.88 -11.78 50.35
CA THR A 2 21.44 -11.73 50.64
C THR A 2 20.96 -10.28 50.47
N SER A 3 19.70 -10.15 50.03
CA SER A 3 18.78 -9.00 49.95
C SER A 3 19.01 -7.81 50.91
N LYS A 4 18.67 -6.59 50.47
CA LYS A 4 17.61 -5.77 51.10
C LYS A 4 17.12 -4.61 50.21
N LEU A 5 15.89 -4.79 49.73
CA LEU A 5 15.01 -3.79 49.13
C LEU A 5 14.48 -2.84 50.23
N LYS A 6 14.61 -1.52 50.09
CA LYS A 6 13.77 -0.54 50.80
C LYS A 6 13.52 0.69 49.92
N SER A 7 12.35 0.70 49.27
CA SER A 7 11.76 1.88 48.64
C SER A 7 11.43 2.94 49.70
N ALA A 8 11.76 4.19 49.39
CA ALA A 8 11.07 5.36 49.94
C ALA A 8 11.04 6.46 48.86
N VAL A 9 10.00 6.36 48.03
CA VAL A 9 9.25 7.41 47.34
C VAL A 9 9.75 8.85 47.57
N THR A 10 10.22 9.53 46.52
CA THR A 10 10.03 10.98 46.36
C THR A 10 9.93 11.27 44.88
N GLY A 11 8.79 11.84 44.50
CA GLY A 11 8.25 11.81 43.15
C GLY A 11 9.10 12.55 42.13
N LEU A 12 9.32 11.88 41.01
CA LEU A 12 9.45 12.55 39.74
C LEU A 12 8.38 11.92 38.84
N LEU A 13 7.26 12.63 38.69
CA LEU A 13 6.28 12.33 37.66
C LEU A 13 7.04 12.31 36.33
N ALA A 14 7.35 11.12 35.82
CA ALA A 14 7.84 10.94 34.47
C ALA A 14 6.68 11.32 33.55
N LEU A 15 6.69 12.56 33.05
CA LEU A 15 5.84 12.99 31.95
C LEU A 15 6.24 12.15 30.74
N SER A 16 5.52 11.05 30.52
CA SER A 16 5.57 10.30 29.28
C SER A 16 5.06 11.22 28.17
N THR A 17 5.97 11.88 27.46
CA THR A 17 5.63 12.65 26.26
C THR A 17 5.09 11.67 25.22
N LEU A 18 3.76 11.63 25.07
CA LEU A 18 3.12 10.99 23.92
C LEU A 18 3.56 11.76 22.67
N VAL A 19 4.50 11.21 21.92
CA VAL A 19 4.81 11.68 20.57
C VAL A 19 3.61 11.31 19.70
N LEU A 20 2.67 12.23 19.54
CA LEU A 20 1.64 12.14 18.51
C LEU A 20 2.35 12.21 17.16
N SER A 21 2.60 11.04 16.58
CA SER A 21 3.00 10.95 15.18
C SER A 21 1.80 11.41 14.37
N ALA A 22 1.78 12.67 13.94
CA ALA A 22 0.86 13.12 12.92
C ALA A 22 1.14 12.27 11.68
N GLY A 23 0.29 11.29 11.42
CA GLY A 23 0.45 10.39 10.28
C GLY A 23 0.45 11.25 9.03
N SER A 24 1.61 11.37 8.38
CA SER A 24 1.66 11.73 6.98
C SER A 24 0.87 10.64 6.26
N GLY A 25 -0.37 10.95 5.86
CA GLY A 25 -1.15 10.04 5.03
C GLY A 25 -0.26 9.64 3.86
N PHE A 26 0.07 8.36 3.74
CA PHE A 26 0.97 7.87 2.71
C PHE A 26 0.40 8.32 1.37
N ALA A 27 1.06 9.30 0.74
CA ALA A 27 0.57 9.88 -0.51
C ALA A 27 0.48 8.74 -1.52
N ARG A 28 -0.70 8.56 -2.11
CA ARG A 28 -0.90 7.49 -3.08
C ARG A 28 -0.09 7.81 -4.34
N PRO A 29 0.87 6.96 -4.74
CA PRO A 29 1.65 7.20 -5.95
C PRO A 29 0.73 7.36 -7.16
N ASP A 30 1.04 8.31 -8.03
CA ASP A 30 0.29 8.57 -9.26
C ASP A 30 1.04 7.97 -10.45
N THR A 31 0.39 7.10 -11.23
CA THR A 31 1.03 6.45 -12.38
C THR A 31 1.53 7.47 -13.39
N ARG A 32 0.92 8.66 -13.46
CA ARG A 32 1.29 9.75 -14.38
C ARG A 32 2.62 10.44 -14.03
N ASN A 33 3.17 10.17 -12.85
CA ASN A 33 4.45 10.72 -12.39
C ASN A 33 5.64 9.80 -12.65
N TYR A 34 5.42 8.59 -13.19
CA TYR A 34 6.45 7.57 -13.41
C TYR A 34 6.38 7.03 -14.84
N ALA A 35 7.50 6.55 -15.37
CA ALA A 35 7.52 5.84 -16.64
C ALA A 35 6.81 4.49 -16.52
N CYS A 36 6.27 3.99 -17.62
CA CYS A 36 5.53 2.74 -17.69
C CYS A 36 6.31 1.56 -17.07
N ALA A 37 7.61 1.46 -17.36
CA ALA A 37 8.47 0.41 -16.81
C ALA A 37 8.65 0.51 -15.28
N GLU A 38 8.71 1.72 -14.73
CA GLU A 38 8.85 1.97 -13.30
C GLU A 38 7.56 1.59 -12.55
N VAL A 39 6.39 1.95 -13.10
CA VAL A 39 5.10 1.55 -12.54
C VAL A 39 4.97 0.03 -12.52
N GLN A 40 5.32 -0.64 -13.62
CA GLN A 40 5.30 -2.11 -13.67
C GLN A 40 6.27 -2.73 -12.67
N ALA A 41 7.47 -2.15 -12.49
CA ALA A 41 8.43 -2.61 -11.49
C ALA A 41 7.88 -2.46 -10.07
N ALA A 42 7.28 -1.32 -9.76
CA ALA A 42 6.64 -1.08 -8.46
C ALA A 42 5.52 -2.08 -8.19
N VAL A 43 4.65 -2.36 -9.17
CA VAL A 43 3.56 -3.35 -9.05
C VAL A 43 4.11 -4.76 -8.84
N ARG A 44 5.16 -5.16 -9.58
CA ARG A 44 5.81 -6.46 -9.42
C ARG A 44 6.43 -6.62 -8.02
N GLN A 45 7.11 -5.59 -7.53
CA GLN A 45 7.78 -5.61 -6.23
C GLN A 45 6.77 -5.62 -5.07
N ALA A 46 5.75 -4.76 -5.14
CA ALA A 46 4.72 -4.67 -4.10
C ALA A 46 3.71 -5.83 -4.14
N ARG A 47 3.60 -6.53 -5.28
CA ARG A 47 2.57 -7.54 -5.60
C ARG A 47 1.15 -7.00 -5.68
N ALA A 48 0.79 -6.03 -4.83
CA ALA A 48 -0.44 -5.27 -4.88
C ALA A 48 -0.16 -3.84 -4.38
N ILE A 49 -0.60 -2.83 -5.14
CA ILE A 49 -0.38 -1.41 -4.82
C ILE A 49 -1.61 -0.59 -5.19
N LEU A 50 -1.98 0.36 -4.34
CA LEU A 50 -3.01 1.35 -4.64
C LEU A 50 -2.34 2.54 -5.34
N MET A 51 -2.76 2.88 -6.55
CA MET A 51 -2.19 3.99 -7.31
C MET A 51 -3.28 4.90 -7.89
N THR A 52 -2.98 6.19 -8.02
CA THR A 52 -3.80 7.14 -8.78
C THR A 52 -3.60 6.84 -10.26
N THR A 53 -4.69 6.69 -11.00
CA THR A 53 -4.67 6.35 -12.44
C THR A 53 -5.34 7.41 -13.32
N GLY A 54 -5.79 8.50 -12.71
CA GLY A 54 -6.38 9.65 -13.39
C GLY A 54 -6.66 10.80 -12.40
N PRO A 55 -7.16 11.95 -12.85
CA PRO A 55 -7.36 13.14 -12.02
C PRO A 55 -8.16 12.87 -10.74
N HIS A 56 -9.12 11.94 -10.80
CA HIS A 56 -10.01 11.58 -9.69
C HIS A 56 -10.17 10.07 -9.53
N THR A 57 -9.39 9.25 -10.25
CA THR A 57 -9.55 7.79 -10.30
C THR A 57 -8.35 7.06 -9.74
N TYR A 58 -8.60 5.85 -9.27
CA TYR A 58 -7.59 5.01 -8.68
C TYR A 58 -7.93 3.55 -8.74
N ASP A 59 -6.88 2.75 -8.71
CA ASP A 59 -7.00 1.32 -8.79
C ASP A 59 -6.08 0.65 -7.78
N ARG A 60 -6.56 -0.47 -7.23
CA ARG A 60 -5.68 -1.46 -6.63
C ARG A 60 -5.14 -2.31 -7.78
N ILE A 61 -3.88 -2.08 -8.13
CA ILE A 61 -3.19 -2.79 -9.20
C ILE A 61 -2.43 -3.95 -8.58
N VAL A 62 -2.62 -5.16 -9.12
CA VAL A 62 -1.94 -6.37 -8.67
C VAL A 62 -0.98 -6.91 -9.72
N SER A 63 0.01 -7.68 -9.29
CA SER A 63 1.01 -8.29 -10.17
C SER A 63 0.50 -9.52 -10.92
N GLY A 64 -0.59 -10.15 -10.47
CA GLY A 64 -1.22 -11.28 -11.14
C GLY A 64 -2.34 -11.96 -10.34
N GLN A 65 -2.83 -13.10 -10.86
CA GLN A 65 -3.93 -13.89 -10.30
C GLN A 65 -3.75 -14.26 -8.82
N GLY A 66 -2.52 -14.53 -8.38
CA GLY A 66 -2.24 -14.92 -6.99
C GLY A 66 -2.43 -13.81 -5.94
N GLN A 67 -2.88 -12.62 -6.34
CA GLN A 67 -3.27 -11.51 -5.43
C GLN A 67 -4.78 -11.20 -5.50
N CYS A 68 -5.51 -11.98 -6.28
CA CYS A 68 -6.96 -11.96 -6.32
C CYS A 68 -7.54 -12.96 -5.33
N GLY A 69 -8.80 -12.73 -4.93
CA GLY A 69 -9.55 -13.69 -4.12
C GLY A 69 -9.76 -15.02 -4.85
N PRO A 70 -10.14 -16.08 -4.12
CA PRO A 70 -10.31 -17.43 -4.67
C PRO A 70 -11.36 -17.52 -5.79
N THR A 71 -12.38 -16.67 -5.73
CA THR A 71 -13.48 -16.59 -6.71
C THR A 71 -13.27 -15.46 -7.73
N GLN A 72 -12.13 -14.78 -7.68
CA GLN A 72 -11.85 -13.64 -8.54
C GLN A 72 -10.89 -14.01 -9.68
N ARG A 73 -10.96 -13.28 -10.79
CA ARG A 73 -10.03 -13.39 -11.91
C ARG A 73 -9.29 -12.08 -12.15
N ALA A 74 -8.02 -12.19 -12.53
CA ALA A 74 -7.15 -11.07 -12.86
C ALA A 74 -7.37 -10.60 -14.31
N PHE A 75 -7.78 -9.34 -14.47
CA PHE A 75 -7.96 -8.70 -15.77
C PHE A 75 -6.93 -7.61 -15.98
N ARG A 76 -6.43 -7.47 -17.21
CA ARG A 76 -5.39 -6.51 -17.55
C ARG A 76 -5.84 -5.08 -17.25
N ARG A 77 -5.05 -4.34 -16.48
CA ARG A 77 -5.25 -2.91 -16.21
C ARG A 77 -4.34 -2.08 -17.11
N TYR A 78 -4.94 -1.11 -17.78
CA TYR A 78 -4.24 -0.07 -18.52
C TYR A 78 -4.47 1.29 -17.86
N ALA A 79 -3.43 2.10 -17.74
CA ALA A 79 -3.49 3.44 -17.17
C ALA A 79 -2.49 4.38 -17.87
N PRO A 80 -2.74 5.71 -17.88
CA PRO A 80 -1.76 6.67 -18.34
C PRO A 80 -0.56 6.73 -17.39
N THR A 81 0.61 6.83 -17.98
CA THR A 81 1.92 7.01 -17.32
C THR A 81 2.63 8.21 -17.92
N LEU A 82 3.78 8.59 -17.36
CA LEU A 82 4.54 9.76 -17.81
C LEU A 82 4.88 9.71 -19.31
N ASP A 83 5.20 8.51 -19.82
CA ASP A 83 5.71 8.26 -21.16
C ASP A 83 4.75 7.47 -22.07
N ASN A 84 3.71 6.84 -21.51
CA ASN A 84 2.75 6.04 -22.26
C ASN A 84 1.31 6.26 -21.79
N PRO A 85 0.40 6.81 -22.62
CA PRO A 85 -0.98 7.09 -22.24
C PRO A 85 -1.85 5.82 -22.04
N LYS A 86 -1.38 4.65 -22.50
CA LYS A 86 -2.08 3.36 -22.39
C LYS A 86 -1.10 2.25 -21.98
N CYS A 87 -0.34 2.49 -20.92
CA CYS A 87 0.60 1.52 -20.36
C CYS A 87 -0.17 0.34 -19.74
N PHE A 88 0.28 -0.89 -19.99
CA PHE A 88 -0.13 -2.05 -19.19
C PHE A 88 0.56 -1.97 -17.82
N VAL A 89 -0.20 -1.66 -16.77
CA VAL A 89 0.35 -1.42 -15.43
C VAL A 89 0.26 -2.63 -14.50
N GLY A 90 -0.55 -3.64 -14.86
CA GLY A 90 -0.74 -4.84 -14.07
C GLY A 90 -2.17 -5.37 -14.23
N TYR A 91 -2.76 -5.88 -13.16
CA TYR A 91 -4.12 -6.43 -13.19
C TYR A 91 -5.03 -5.81 -12.15
N TYR A 92 -6.34 -5.90 -12.36
CA TYR A 92 -7.35 -5.72 -11.32
C TYR A 92 -8.12 -7.02 -11.15
N CYS A 93 -8.67 -7.24 -9.95
CA CYS A 93 -9.42 -8.45 -9.64
C CYS A 93 -10.92 -8.18 -9.77
N ILE A 94 -11.63 -9.04 -10.49
CA ILE A 94 -13.08 -9.01 -10.63
C ILE A 94 -13.62 -10.34 -10.14
N GLU A 95 -14.79 -10.34 -9.50
CA GLU A 95 -15.56 -11.54 -9.25
C GLU A 95 -15.82 -12.30 -10.56
N ASP A 96 -15.57 -13.61 -10.58
CA ASP A 96 -15.88 -14.44 -11.72
C ASP A 96 -17.39 -14.77 -11.71
N PRO A 97 -18.18 -14.30 -12.68
CA PRO A 97 -19.64 -14.50 -12.67
C PRO A 97 -20.06 -15.94 -12.96
N ILE A 98 -19.12 -16.89 -13.06
CA ILE A 98 -19.35 -18.31 -13.38
C ILE A 98 -18.70 -19.22 -12.32
N ALA A 99 -18.40 -18.70 -11.12
CA ALA A 99 -17.74 -19.45 -10.04
C ALA A 99 -18.73 -20.17 -9.08
N ASP A 100 -19.99 -20.30 -9.47
CA ASP A 100 -21.09 -21.01 -8.80
C ASP A 100 -21.24 -22.48 -9.22
#